data_AF-A0A525CKU3-F1
#
_entry.id   AF-A0A525CKU3-F1
#
_cell.length_a   1.000
_cell.length_b   1.000
_cell.length_c   1.000
_cell.angle_alpha   90.00
_cell.angle_beta   90.00
_cell.angle_gamma   90.00
#
_symmetry.space_group_name_H-M   'P 1'
#
loop_
_entity.id
_entity.type
_entity.pdbx_description
1 polymer ?
#
loop_
_entity_poly.entity_id
_entity_poly.type
_entity_poly.pdbx_seq_one_letter_code
_entity_poly.pdbx_strand_id
1 'polypeptide(L)'
;MAHGDRFQGCSRRCWRTFPGLMYVIPRHRATRSAFALQPRRQRPCSPYPFPGPSLDFALSRPGKAKEINPMTQLSRTTAAALVLVALAVWPLAGTLAAQDIHVLTAQNRQSPPPPPPDGQGPRRDNPPPGQGQGFTIDNTLSGHAQETTIAFSALAFLTGNFCADTFIPPGKVADFFGFQYLRDNDPDHMGHNTDFLTRAADNVLFVLGPDQIEELKTLARTQASQVDDYAYGRFPLLAAVRRAQAGDLPPGTRGLSLAAFKSSSAELYRLDGRISLERTEVLARIIRALTPEQSAYLQRMAQGGMHSWPEVGEQVDRRSMNRSEHVLVMTYASQLYSWFAGSVEADTYFCPERQANGFGAFYMKGAPAMGNPDYTIDSALTGDKGAAFLALLDPDQRETITSLVDGQREILLEIVATREAVSQELRKALSGEAVDQEQVLHLAARYGELDGELVYRCATAFIAVGETLSAEQQAEFAELRGSDCSACTGAYLYSDPISSHAAYERMDTDEFFE
;
A
#
# COMPACT_ATOMS: atom_id res chain seq x y z
N MET A 1 27.12 45.12 -62.54
CA MET A 1 27.57 43.79 -63.03
C MET A 1 26.76 42.77 -62.21
N ALA A 2 25.54 42.42 -62.63
CA ALA A 2 25.17 41.29 -63.53
C ALA A 2 25.63 39.94 -62.94
N HIS A 3 24.82 38.93 -62.62
CA HIS A 3 23.56 38.35 -63.15
C HIS A 3 22.63 37.91 -61.98
N GLY A 4 21.30 37.82 -62.01
CA GLY A 4 20.35 37.19 -62.98
C GLY A 4 20.06 35.73 -62.53
N ASP A 5 18.87 35.15 -62.41
CA ASP A 5 17.48 35.46 -62.79
C ASP A 5 16.48 34.46 -62.12
N ARG A 6 15.25 34.94 -61.84
CA ARG A 6 13.86 34.39 -62.05
C ARG A 6 13.53 32.90 -61.80
N PHE A 7 12.36 32.51 -61.24
CA PHE A 7 10.96 32.69 -61.69
C PHE A 7 9.99 32.56 -60.47
N GLN A 8 9.01 33.46 -60.23
CA GLN A 8 7.59 33.45 -60.69
C GLN A 8 6.87 32.08 -60.57
N GLY A 9 5.66 31.90 -60.03
CA GLY A 9 4.62 32.78 -59.48
C GLY A 9 3.26 32.03 -59.48
N CYS A 10 2.27 32.55 -58.71
CA CYS A 10 0.80 32.36 -58.84
C CYS A 10 0.20 30.94 -58.64
N SER A 11 -1.04 30.72 -58.19
CA SER A 11 -2.10 31.54 -57.59
C SER A 11 -3.27 30.64 -57.14
N ARG A 12 -3.88 30.99 -56.00
CA ARG A 12 -5.33 31.09 -55.71
C ARG A 12 -6.32 29.95 -56.10
N ARG A 13 -6.99 29.47 -55.03
CA ARG A 13 -8.45 29.47 -54.75
C ARG A 13 -9.37 28.33 -55.24
N CYS A 14 -10.10 27.82 -54.23
CA CYS A 14 -11.56 27.67 -54.10
C CYS A 14 -12.24 26.27 -54.22
N TRP A 15 -12.83 25.86 -53.08
CA TRP A 15 -14.23 25.42 -52.85
C TRP A 15 -14.87 24.31 -53.71
N ARG A 16 -15.28 23.18 -53.08
CA ARG A 16 -16.69 22.72 -52.87
C ARG A 16 -16.83 21.20 -52.57
N THR A 17 -17.38 20.89 -51.40
CA THR A 17 -18.48 19.96 -51.01
C THR A 17 -18.90 18.70 -51.82
N PHE A 18 -19.05 17.58 -51.04
CA PHE A 18 -20.01 16.44 -51.06
C PHE A 18 -19.98 15.37 -52.21
N PRO A 19 -20.63 14.18 -52.09
CA PRO A 19 -20.85 13.21 -50.98
C PRO A 19 -20.66 11.70 -51.37
N GLY A 20 -20.56 10.81 -50.35
CA GLY A 20 -21.10 9.44 -50.23
C GLY A 20 -20.85 8.31 -51.27
N LEU A 21 -20.46 7.10 -50.82
CA LEU A 21 -21.16 5.83 -51.14
C LEU A 21 -20.63 4.61 -50.33
N MET A 22 -21.57 3.66 -50.14
CA MET A 22 -21.49 2.33 -49.53
C MET A 22 -20.36 1.40 -50.04
N TYR A 23 -19.85 0.51 -49.17
CA TYR A 23 -19.32 -0.82 -49.53
C TYR A 23 -19.75 -1.82 -48.42
N VAL A 24 -20.67 -2.76 -48.68
CA VAL A 24 -20.50 -4.13 -49.19
C VAL A 24 -19.78 -5.06 -48.21
N ILE A 25 -20.57 -6.00 -47.67
CA ILE A 25 -20.19 -7.18 -46.89
C ILE A 25 -19.60 -8.25 -47.82
N PRO A 26 -18.52 -8.96 -47.44
CA PRO A 26 -18.26 -10.30 -47.96
C PRO A 26 -18.37 -11.37 -46.87
N ARG A 27 -19.15 -12.41 -47.19
CA ARG A 27 -19.11 -13.74 -46.57
C ARG A 27 -17.92 -14.53 -47.14
N HIS A 28 -17.12 -15.17 -46.30
CA HIS A 28 -16.39 -16.41 -46.61
C HIS A 28 -16.20 -17.20 -45.31
N ARG A 29 -16.90 -18.33 -45.13
CA ARG A 29 -16.48 -19.72 -45.43
C ARG A 29 -15.30 -20.20 -44.58
N ALA A 30 -15.62 -21.16 -43.72
CA ALA A 30 -14.74 -21.90 -42.84
C ALA A 30 -13.72 -22.77 -43.59
N THR A 31 -12.50 -22.79 -43.07
CA THR A 31 -11.56 -23.90 -43.21
C THR A 31 -10.89 -24.17 -41.86
N ARG A 32 -10.94 -25.44 -41.45
CA ARG A 32 -10.22 -26.00 -40.31
C ARG A 32 -8.73 -26.02 -40.62
N SER A 33 -7.91 -25.50 -39.71
CA SER A 33 -6.48 -25.83 -39.62
C SER A 33 -6.09 -25.99 -38.15
N ALA A 34 -5.56 -27.15 -37.82
CA ALA A 34 -4.99 -27.48 -36.54
C ALA A 34 -3.75 -26.61 -36.27
N PHE A 35 -3.73 -25.92 -35.13
CA PHE A 35 -2.54 -25.24 -34.63
C PHE A 35 -1.93 -26.06 -33.49
N ALA A 36 -0.72 -26.55 -33.73
CA ALA A 36 0.15 -27.08 -32.69
C ALA A 36 0.64 -25.93 -31.80
N LEU A 37 0.45 -26.08 -30.49
CA LEU A 37 0.99 -25.17 -29.47
C LEU A 37 2.51 -25.33 -29.40
N GLN A 38 3.24 -24.28 -29.77
CA GLN A 38 4.64 -24.10 -29.34
C GLN A 38 4.65 -23.23 -28.07
N PRO A 39 5.55 -23.52 -27.11
CA PRO A 39 5.67 -22.73 -25.90
C PRO A 39 6.18 -21.31 -26.23
N ARG A 40 5.40 -20.29 -25.85
CA ARG A 40 5.78 -18.88 -25.98
C ARG A 40 6.97 -18.59 -25.08
N ARG A 41 8.09 -18.19 -25.68
CA ARG A 41 9.16 -17.49 -24.97
C ARG A 41 8.61 -16.17 -24.43
N GLN A 42 8.60 -16.02 -23.11
CA GLN A 42 8.41 -14.74 -22.44
C GLN A 42 9.47 -13.76 -22.94
N ARG A 43 9.05 -12.54 -23.29
CA ARG A 43 9.97 -11.46 -23.67
C ARG A 43 10.46 -10.80 -22.37
N PRO A 44 11.76 -10.48 -22.23
CA PRO A 44 12.24 -9.70 -21.10
C PRO A 44 11.61 -8.31 -21.12
N CYS A 45 11.26 -7.79 -19.94
CA CYS A 45 10.85 -6.41 -19.73
C CYS A 45 11.94 -5.48 -20.30
N SER A 46 11.58 -4.72 -21.34
CA SER A 46 12.48 -3.77 -21.99
C SER A 46 12.73 -2.57 -21.07
N PRO A 47 13.98 -2.11 -20.89
CA PRO A 47 14.22 -0.81 -20.30
C PRO A 47 13.75 0.25 -21.32
N TYR A 48 12.86 1.16 -20.90
CA TYR A 48 12.51 2.33 -21.70
C TYR A 48 13.73 3.26 -21.80
N PRO A 49 14.17 3.67 -23.01
CA PRO A 49 15.20 4.68 -23.16
C PRO A 49 14.56 6.06 -23.07
N PHE A 50 14.93 6.86 -22.08
CA PHE A 50 14.63 8.30 -22.07
C PHE A 50 15.77 9.09 -22.72
N PRO A 51 15.48 10.06 -23.61
CA PRO A 51 16.45 11.05 -24.06
C PRO A 51 16.43 12.23 -23.08
N GLY A 52 17.48 12.39 -22.28
CA GLY A 52 17.70 13.62 -21.50
C GLY A 52 18.50 14.65 -22.31
N PRO A 53 18.15 15.95 -22.28
CA PRO A 53 19.01 16.99 -22.83
C PRO A 53 20.17 17.28 -21.87
N SER A 54 21.37 17.40 -22.44
CA SER A 54 22.56 17.92 -21.74
C SER A 54 22.38 19.41 -21.43
N LEU A 55 22.38 19.76 -20.14
CA LEU A 55 22.54 21.13 -19.68
C LEU A 55 23.78 21.20 -18.80
N ASP A 56 24.86 21.74 -19.37
CA ASP A 56 26.03 22.20 -18.64
C ASP A 56 25.63 23.42 -17.80
N PHE A 57 25.69 23.30 -16.48
CA PHE A 57 25.67 24.46 -15.58
C PHE A 57 26.93 24.48 -14.72
N ALA A 58 27.74 25.52 -14.94
CA ALA A 58 28.94 25.81 -14.21
C ALA A 58 28.62 26.19 -12.75
N LEU A 59 29.25 25.49 -11.81
CA LEU A 59 29.17 25.72 -10.38
C LEU A 59 29.85 27.05 -10.00
N SER A 60 29.07 27.97 -9.44
CA SER A 60 29.58 29.07 -8.61
C SER A 60 29.17 28.84 -7.16
N ARG A 61 30.15 28.76 -6.26
CA ARG A 61 29.95 28.60 -4.82
C ARG A 61 29.36 29.89 -4.22
N PRO A 62 28.31 29.84 -3.37
CA PRO A 62 27.98 30.98 -2.53
C PRO A 62 28.82 30.97 -1.25
N GLY A 63 29.32 32.16 -0.92
CA GLY A 63 30.11 32.44 0.26
C GLY A 63 29.32 32.47 1.57
N LYS A 64 30.12 32.45 2.65
CA LYS A 64 29.73 32.52 4.06
C LYS A 64 28.62 33.54 4.34
N ALA A 65 27.53 33.07 4.95
CA ALA A 65 26.50 33.93 5.52
C ALA A 65 26.97 34.53 6.85
N LYS A 66 26.65 35.82 7.00
CA LYS A 66 26.95 36.72 8.11
C LYS A 66 25.94 36.49 9.25
N GLU A 67 26.44 36.53 10.49
CA GLU A 67 25.65 36.67 11.71
C GLU A 67 24.69 37.86 11.63
N ILE A 68 23.42 37.63 12.00
CA ILE A 68 22.52 38.67 12.47
C ILE A 68 21.71 38.10 13.66
N ASN A 69 22.01 38.62 14.83
CA ASN A 69 21.18 38.58 16.05
C ASN A 69 20.30 39.86 15.99
N PRO A 70 18.99 39.82 16.32
CA PRO A 70 18.60 40.15 17.70
C PRO A 70 17.24 39.58 18.17
N MET A 71 17.10 39.27 19.46
CA MET A 71 16.21 40.02 20.37
C MET A 71 16.23 39.45 21.79
N THR A 72 16.37 40.39 22.71
CA THR A 72 16.49 40.32 24.15
C THR A 72 15.16 40.11 24.88
N GLN A 73 15.25 39.33 25.96
CA GLN A 73 14.59 39.50 27.27
C GLN A 73 13.05 39.45 27.35
N LEU A 74 12.54 38.33 27.90
CA LEU A 74 11.40 38.35 28.82
C LEU A 74 11.80 37.71 30.16
N SER A 75 11.45 38.41 31.23
CA SER A 75 11.89 38.21 32.61
C SER A 75 11.23 37.04 33.32
N ARG A 76 12.03 36.32 34.12
CA ARG A 76 11.60 35.40 35.18
C ARG A 76 11.06 36.19 36.38
N THR A 77 9.76 36.16 36.64
CA THR A 77 9.17 36.34 37.98
C THR A 77 7.65 36.08 37.91
N THR A 78 7.20 34.89 38.30
CA THR A 78 5.95 34.56 39.04
C THR A 78 5.56 33.10 38.80
N ALA A 79 6.10 32.19 39.61
CA ALA A 79 5.63 30.81 39.75
C ALA A 79 5.71 30.44 41.23
N ALA A 80 4.87 31.09 42.04
CA ALA A 80 4.66 30.78 43.46
C ALA A 80 3.39 31.49 43.95
N ALA A 81 2.23 31.08 43.45
CA ALA A 81 0.91 31.36 44.04
C ALA A 81 -0.17 30.64 43.22
N LEU A 82 -0.43 29.36 43.52
CA LEU A 82 -1.71 28.66 43.34
C LEU A 82 -1.56 27.20 43.80
N VAL A 83 -1.05 27.06 45.03
CA VAL A 83 -1.37 25.94 45.91
C VAL A 83 -2.38 26.52 46.89
N LEU A 84 -3.51 25.84 47.07
CA LEU A 84 -4.72 26.24 47.83
C LEU A 84 -5.78 26.97 47.00
N VAL A 85 -6.64 26.20 46.33
CA VAL A 85 -8.12 26.17 46.48
C VAL A 85 -8.65 25.25 45.37
N ALA A 86 -8.74 23.96 45.67
CA ALA A 86 -9.61 22.99 44.97
C ALA A 86 -9.72 21.71 45.83
N LEU A 87 -10.11 21.90 47.10
CA LEU A 87 -10.66 20.86 47.94
C LEU A 87 -12.04 21.34 48.38
N ALA A 88 -12.99 20.42 48.35
CA ALA A 88 -14.42 20.57 48.66
C ALA A 88 -15.29 21.15 47.52
N VAL A 89 -15.93 20.25 46.76
CA VAL A 89 -17.37 19.95 46.82
C VAL A 89 -17.74 19.11 45.58
N TRP A 90 -17.83 17.79 45.74
CA TRP A 90 -18.99 17.00 45.29
C TRP A 90 -18.96 15.57 45.85
N PRO A 91 -20.07 15.07 46.44
CA PRO A 91 -20.24 13.68 46.80
C PRO A 91 -21.34 12.94 45.99
N LEU A 92 -21.20 11.61 45.97
CA LEU A 92 -22.23 10.55 45.92
C LEU A 92 -23.02 10.29 44.61
N ALA A 93 -22.60 9.22 43.92
CA ALA A 93 -23.37 8.03 43.50
C ALA A 93 -22.55 7.33 42.41
N GLY A 94 -22.31 6.02 42.36
CA GLY A 94 -22.82 4.87 43.09
C GLY A 94 -22.44 3.65 42.24
N THR A 95 -21.59 2.80 42.80
CA THR A 95 -21.52 1.34 42.61
C THR A 95 -22.33 0.73 41.46
N LEU A 96 -21.65 0.15 40.47
CA LEU A 96 -22.04 -1.11 39.83
C LEU A 96 -20.80 -1.91 39.38
N ALA A 97 -20.55 -2.98 40.14
CA ALA A 97 -20.02 -4.29 39.76
C ALA A 97 -18.75 -4.37 38.91
N ALA A 98 -17.62 -4.56 39.61
CA ALA A 98 -16.60 -5.53 39.20
C ALA A 98 -17.08 -6.92 39.63
N GLN A 99 -17.34 -7.80 38.67
CA GLN A 99 -17.38 -9.25 38.84
C GLN A 99 -17.22 -9.91 37.45
N ASP A 100 -16.47 -11.02 37.43
CA ASP A 100 -16.28 -11.97 36.33
C ASP A 100 -15.20 -11.71 35.26
N ILE A 101 -13.93 -11.69 35.69
CA ILE A 101 -12.82 -12.28 34.90
C ILE A 101 -11.93 -13.08 35.86
N HIS A 102 -12.36 -14.29 36.22
CA HIS A 102 -11.51 -15.30 36.88
C HIS A 102 -12.11 -16.71 36.76
N VAL A 103 -12.21 -17.28 35.56
CA VAL A 103 -12.17 -18.75 35.35
C VAL A 103 -11.72 -19.02 33.92
N LEU A 104 -10.42 -19.15 33.64
CA LEU A 104 -9.86 -19.98 32.57
C LEU A 104 -8.34 -20.22 32.79
N THR A 105 -7.96 -20.60 34.01
CA THR A 105 -6.61 -21.12 34.28
C THR A 105 -6.69 -22.22 35.34
N ALA A 106 -6.87 -23.46 34.90
CA ALA A 106 -6.34 -24.70 35.49
C ALA A 106 -7.22 -25.89 35.10
N GLN A 107 -6.88 -26.59 34.01
CA GLN A 107 -7.06 -28.04 33.86
C GLN A 107 -6.49 -28.50 32.51
N ASN A 108 -5.18 -28.76 32.45
CA ASN A 108 -4.65 -29.99 31.86
C ASN A 108 -3.13 -30.11 32.13
N ARG A 109 -2.76 -30.74 33.24
CA ARG A 109 -1.44 -31.35 33.40
C ARG A 109 -1.63 -32.86 33.35
N GLN A 110 -1.55 -33.42 32.15
CA GLN A 110 -1.24 -34.84 31.96
C GLN A 110 0.16 -34.91 31.34
N SER A 111 0.98 -35.82 31.87
CA SER A 111 2.34 -36.08 31.40
C SER A 111 2.35 -36.43 29.90
N PRO A 112 3.41 -36.07 29.16
CA PRO A 112 3.49 -36.35 27.74
C PRO A 112 3.57 -37.87 27.51
N PRO A 113 2.87 -38.42 26.50
CA PRO A 113 3.06 -39.81 26.09
C PRO A 113 4.44 -40.01 25.46
N PRO A 114 4.99 -41.23 25.49
CA PRO A 114 6.27 -41.54 24.85
C PRO A 114 6.20 -41.31 23.33
N PRO A 115 7.33 -40.96 22.68
CA PRO A 115 7.35 -40.70 21.24
C PRO A 115 6.97 -41.96 20.45
N PRO A 116 6.20 -41.81 19.35
CA PRO A 116 5.86 -42.93 18.48
C PRO A 116 7.10 -43.38 17.68
N PRO A 117 7.14 -44.65 17.22
CA PRO A 117 8.27 -45.16 16.45
C PRO A 117 8.34 -44.48 15.07
N ASP A 118 9.56 -44.26 14.60
CA ASP A 118 9.86 -43.71 13.27
C ASP A 118 9.12 -44.47 12.17
N GLY A 119 8.24 -43.77 11.45
CA GLY A 119 7.59 -44.30 10.26
C GLY A 119 6.28 -43.61 9.93
N GLN A 120 6.36 -42.62 9.04
CA GLN A 120 5.23 -42.09 8.25
C GLN A 120 4.07 -41.49 9.09
N GLY A 121 4.28 -40.27 9.59
CA GLY A 121 3.18 -39.48 10.15
C GLY A 121 2.12 -39.14 9.09
N PRO A 122 0.83 -39.03 9.48
CA PRO A 122 -0.23 -38.63 8.56
C PRO A 122 0.04 -37.20 8.08
N ARG A 123 0.02 -37.00 6.75
CA ARG A 123 -0.06 -35.67 6.16
C ARG A 123 -1.21 -34.93 6.82
N ARG A 124 -0.94 -33.79 7.43
CA ARG A 124 -1.98 -32.81 7.74
C ARG A 124 -2.50 -32.32 6.39
N ASP A 125 -3.58 -32.92 5.92
CA ASP A 125 -4.35 -32.41 4.81
C ASP A 125 -4.96 -31.08 5.27
N ASN A 126 -4.25 -29.98 5.06
CA ASN A 126 -4.90 -28.69 4.99
C ASN A 126 -5.89 -28.79 3.81
N PRO A 127 -7.19 -28.48 4.01
CA PRO A 127 -8.08 -28.35 2.87
C PRO A 127 -7.48 -27.32 1.90
N PRO A 128 -7.61 -27.52 0.58
CA PRO A 128 -7.21 -26.51 -0.40
C PRO A 128 -7.88 -25.16 -0.04
N PRO A 129 -7.23 -24.01 -0.31
CA PRO A 129 -7.80 -22.70 -0.03
C PRO A 129 -9.25 -22.65 -0.51
N GLY A 130 -10.14 -22.34 0.43
CA GLY A 130 -11.54 -22.72 0.38
C GLY A 130 -12.27 -22.16 -0.84
N GLN A 131 -12.86 -23.06 -1.62
CA GLN A 131 -14.07 -22.76 -2.37
C GLN A 131 -15.17 -22.46 -1.35
N GLY A 132 -15.43 -21.17 -1.07
CA GLY A 132 -16.64 -20.72 -0.36
C GLY A 132 -16.46 -20.05 1.01
N GLN A 133 -15.26 -19.78 1.49
CA GLN A 133 -15.05 -18.90 2.65
C GLN A 133 -14.33 -17.63 2.21
N GLY A 134 -14.98 -16.48 2.39
CA GLY A 134 -14.38 -15.17 2.13
C GLY A 134 -13.13 -14.93 2.99
N PHE A 135 -12.25 -14.04 2.53
CA PHE A 135 -11.11 -13.56 3.31
C PHE A 135 -11.61 -12.72 4.49
N THR A 136 -11.28 -13.17 5.70
CA THR A 136 -11.60 -12.48 6.96
C THR A 136 -10.34 -11.99 7.66
N ILE A 137 -10.52 -11.10 8.65
CA ILE A 137 -9.39 -10.68 9.49
C ILE A 137 -8.79 -11.86 10.28
N ASP A 138 -9.60 -12.85 10.69
CA ASP A 138 -9.12 -14.05 11.37
C ASP A 138 -8.22 -14.90 10.46
N ASN A 139 -8.58 -15.03 9.17
CA ASN A 139 -7.71 -15.69 8.20
C ASN A 139 -6.40 -14.93 8.05
N THR A 140 -6.46 -13.60 7.94
CA THR A 140 -5.28 -12.73 7.84
C THR A 140 -4.35 -12.90 9.04
N LEU A 141 -4.90 -12.96 10.26
CA LEU A 141 -4.12 -13.08 11.50
C LEU A 141 -3.70 -14.51 11.85
N SER A 142 -4.14 -15.51 11.08
CA SER A 142 -3.80 -16.90 11.34
C SER A 142 -2.28 -17.12 11.29
N GLY A 143 -1.77 -18.02 12.14
CA GLY A 143 -0.33 -18.27 12.25
C GLY A 143 0.31 -18.65 10.91
N HIS A 144 -0.37 -19.48 10.11
CA HIS A 144 0.15 -19.89 8.80
C HIS A 144 0.16 -18.75 7.78
N ALA A 145 -0.87 -17.88 7.76
CA ALA A 145 -0.90 -16.72 6.88
C ALA A 145 0.23 -15.74 7.24
N GLN A 146 0.43 -15.48 8.54
CA GLN A 146 1.51 -14.62 9.01
C GLN A 146 2.90 -15.22 8.74
N GLU A 147 3.09 -16.51 9.02
CA GLU A 147 4.35 -17.21 8.78
C GLU A 147 4.80 -17.09 7.32
N THR A 148 3.93 -17.44 6.39
CA THR A 148 4.25 -17.42 4.96
C THR A 148 4.41 -16.00 4.42
N THR A 149 3.66 -15.02 4.95
CA THR A 149 3.77 -13.61 4.57
C THR A 149 5.08 -12.97 5.04
N ILE A 150 5.48 -13.23 6.29
CA ILE A 150 6.77 -12.77 6.82
C ILE A 150 7.91 -13.42 6.02
N ALA A 151 7.84 -14.73 5.79
CA ALA A 151 8.82 -15.47 5.00
C ALA A 151 8.94 -14.94 3.56
N PHE A 152 7.81 -14.64 2.92
CA PHE A 152 7.79 -14.02 1.59
C PHE A 152 8.47 -12.64 1.59
N SER A 153 8.23 -11.85 2.63
CA SER A 153 8.87 -10.54 2.81
C SER A 153 10.38 -10.67 3.08
N ALA A 154 10.80 -11.68 3.85
CA ALA A 154 12.21 -11.98 4.08
C ALA A 154 12.92 -12.34 2.77
N LEU A 155 12.34 -13.26 1.97
CA LEU A 155 12.83 -13.58 0.64
C LEU A 155 12.98 -12.31 -0.21
N ALA A 156 11.94 -11.47 -0.20
CA ALA A 156 11.91 -10.25 -1.00
C ALA A 156 13.00 -9.24 -0.58
N PHE A 157 13.25 -9.10 0.71
CA PHE A 157 14.25 -8.19 1.26
C PHE A 157 15.67 -8.68 0.99
N LEU A 158 15.95 -9.95 1.31
CA LEU A 158 17.27 -10.56 1.22
C LEU A 158 17.78 -10.65 -0.22
N THR A 159 16.87 -10.78 -1.18
CA THR A 159 17.19 -10.84 -2.62
C THR A 159 16.92 -9.53 -3.36
N GLY A 160 16.43 -8.51 -2.64
CA GLY A 160 16.00 -7.23 -3.19
C GLY A 160 17.03 -6.13 -3.00
N ASN A 161 16.58 -4.89 -3.23
CA ASN A 161 17.35 -3.69 -3.03
C ASN A 161 16.43 -2.53 -2.59
N PHE A 162 17.02 -1.38 -2.27
CA PHE A 162 16.27 -0.19 -1.85
C PHE A 162 15.18 0.23 -2.86
N CYS A 163 15.41 0.05 -4.16
CA CYS A 163 14.36 0.34 -5.13
C CYS A 163 13.13 -0.55 -4.90
N ALA A 164 13.31 -1.86 -4.74
CA ALA A 164 12.19 -2.77 -4.50
C ALA A 164 11.45 -2.42 -3.19
N ASP A 165 12.16 -2.01 -2.14
CA ASP A 165 11.57 -1.71 -0.83
C ASP A 165 10.67 -0.47 -0.83
N THR A 166 11.02 0.51 -1.66
CA THR A 166 10.28 1.77 -1.77
C THR A 166 8.98 1.62 -2.54
N PHE A 167 8.84 0.57 -3.37
CA PHE A 167 7.62 0.30 -4.14
C PHE A 167 6.40 0.09 -3.24
N ILE A 168 5.35 0.86 -3.49
CA ILE A 168 4.01 0.67 -2.94
C ILE A 168 3.00 0.83 -4.07
N PRO A 169 2.06 -0.13 -4.26
CA PRO A 169 1.04 0.02 -5.29
C PRO A 169 0.08 1.16 -4.94
N PRO A 170 -0.50 1.83 -5.96
CA PRO A 170 -1.52 2.86 -5.74
C PRO A 170 -2.67 2.38 -4.86
N GLY A 171 -3.29 3.31 -4.12
CA GLY A 171 -4.44 3.02 -3.26
C GLY A 171 -4.09 2.43 -1.89
N LYS A 172 -2.81 2.32 -1.53
CA LYS A 172 -2.35 1.84 -0.22
C LYS A 172 -2.21 2.94 0.85
N VAL A 173 -2.52 4.18 0.53
CA VAL A 173 -2.52 5.30 1.50
C VAL A 173 -3.95 5.67 1.80
N ALA A 174 -4.25 5.90 3.08
CA ALA A 174 -5.57 6.15 3.63
C ALA A 174 -6.54 5.02 3.23
N ASP A 175 -6.21 3.80 3.64
CA ASP A 175 -6.95 2.56 3.34
C ASP A 175 -7.87 2.20 4.51
N PHE A 176 -8.92 3.00 4.71
CA PHE A 176 -9.99 2.80 5.72
C PHE A 176 -11.39 2.77 5.09
N PHE A 177 -11.47 2.44 3.80
CA PHE A 177 -12.69 2.53 3.00
C PHE A 177 -13.11 1.19 2.38
N GLY A 178 -12.58 0.08 2.89
CA GLY A 178 -13.04 -1.28 2.58
C GLY A 178 -12.69 -1.81 1.19
N PHE A 179 -11.91 -1.08 0.38
CA PHE A 179 -11.60 -1.51 -0.98
C PHE A 179 -10.80 -2.82 -1.02
N GLN A 180 -9.84 -2.98 -0.08
CA GLN A 180 -9.08 -4.22 0.03
C GLN A 180 -9.98 -5.43 0.34
N TYR A 181 -11.00 -5.26 1.20
CA TYR A 181 -11.96 -6.30 1.53
C TYR A 181 -12.84 -6.66 0.33
N LEU A 182 -13.40 -5.64 -0.33
CA LEU A 182 -14.20 -5.80 -1.54
C LEU A 182 -13.43 -6.57 -2.62
N ARG A 183 -12.15 -6.26 -2.78
CA ARG A 183 -11.28 -6.91 -3.75
C ARG A 183 -11.07 -8.38 -3.43
N ASP A 184 -10.61 -8.70 -2.23
CA ASP A 184 -10.27 -10.08 -1.88
C ASP A 184 -11.54 -10.97 -1.81
N ASN A 185 -12.68 -10.37 -1.49
CA ASN A 185 -13.98 -11.04 -1.38
C ASN A 185 -14.89 -10.86 -2.61
N ASP A 186 -14.36 -10.47 -3.76
CA ASP A 186 -15.15 -10.38 -4.99
C ASP A 186 -15.82 -11.74 -5.29
N PRO A 187 -17.16 -11.81 -5.43
CA PRO A 187 -17.88 -13.07 -5.68
C PRO A 187 -17.47 -13.80 -6.96
N ASP A 188 -16.92 -13.06 -7.94
CA ASP A 188 -16.43 -13.59 -9.21
C ASP A 188 -14.96 -14.04 -9.14
N HIS A 189 -14.29 -13.86 -8.00
CA HIS A 189 -12.86 -14.10 -7.79
C HIS A 189 -11.94 -13.29 -8.73
N MET A 190 -12.42 -12.14 -9.20
CA MET A 190 -11.72 -11.26 -10.13
C MET A 190 -11.06 -10.06 -9.44
N GLY A 191 -11.10 -9.99 -8.11
CA GLY A 191 -10.45 -8.92 -7.34
C GLY A 191 -8.98 -8.67 -7.68
N HIS A 192 -8.22 -9.73 -7.97
CA HIS A 192 -6.80 -9.63 -8.33
C HIS A 192 -6.54 -9.46 -9.83
N ASN A 193 -7.59 -9.27 -10.62
CA ASN A 193 -7.48 -8.83 -12.00
C ASN A 193 -7.10 -7.34 -12.07
N THR A 194 -6.24 -6.98 -13.02
CA THR A 194 -5.73 -5.61 -13.18
C THR A 194 -6.83 -4.59 -13.56
N ASP A 195 -7.95 -5.05 -14.11
CA ASP A 195 -9.10 -4.20 -14.45
C ASP A 195 -10.07 -3.98 -13.28
N PHE A 196 -9.96 -4.71 -12.16
CA PHE A 196 -10.97 -4.66 -11.08
C PHE A 196 -11.19 -3.24 -10.53
N LEU A 197 -10.10 -2.54 -10.20
CA LEU A 197 -10.15 -1.15 -9.72
C LEU A 197 -10.72 -0.23 -10.79
N THR A 198 -10.25 -0.36 -12.02
CA THR A 198 -10.69 0.47 -13.15
C THR A 198 -12.19 0.30 -13.39
N ARG A 199 -12.69 -0.94 -13.41
CA ARG A 199 -14.12 -1.22 -13.58
C ARG A 199 -14.96 -0.65 -12.43
N ALA A 200 -14.52 -0.80 -11.18
CA ALA A 200 -15.22 -0.22 -10.04
C ALA A 200 -15.28 1.31 -10.14
N ALA A 201 -14.14 1.95 -10.41
CA ALA A 201 -14.01 3.40 -10.50
C ALA A 201 -14.80 3.99 -11.68
N ASP A 202 -14.70 3.42 -12.88
CA ASP A 202 -15.40 3.93 -14.07
C ASP A 202 -16.93 3.82 -13.92
N ASN A 203 -17.43 2.75 -13.29
CA ASN A 203 -18.87 2.64 -13.00
C ASN A 203 -19.35 3.69 -12.00
N VAL A 204 -18.56 4.00 -10.97
CA VAL A 204 -18.86 5.09 -10.04
C VAL A 204 -18.85 6.43 -10.76
N LEU A 205 -17.79 6.74 -11.50
CA LEU A 205 -17.70 8.00 -12.23
C LEU A 205 -18.80 8.14 -13.29
N PHE A 206 -19.27 7.04 -13.87
CA PHE A 206 -20.36 7.04 -14.85
C PHE A 206 -21.69 7.46 -14.23
N VAL A 207 -21.93 7.07 -12.97
CA VAL A 207 -23.19 7.36 -12.29
C VAL A 207 -23.18 8.70 -11.56
N LEU A 208 -22.00 9.21 -11.18
CA LEU A 208 -21.86 10.53 -10.55
C LEU A 208 -22.16 11.68 -11.52
N GLY A 209 -22.73 12.76 -10.98
CA GLY A 209 -22.93 14.00 -11.72
C GLY A 209 -21.65 14.84 -11.84
N PRO A 210 -21.61 15.84 -12.73
CA PRO A 210 -20.42 16.66 -12.96
C PRO A 210 -19.87 17.31 -11.68
N ASP A 211 -20.74 17.83 -10.82
CA ASP A 211 -20.32 18.49 -9.57
C ASP A 211 -19.68 17.49 -8.59
N GLN A 212 -20.24 16.28 -8.47
CA GLN A 212 -19.67 15.21 -7.63
C GLN A 212 -18.29 14.77 -8.15
N ILE A 213 -18.10 14.70 -9.48
CA ILE A 213 -16.80 14.39 -10.09
C ILE A 213 -15.78 15.52 -9.84
N GLU A 214 -16.20 16.79 -9.93
CA GLU A 214 -15.33 17.91 -9.63
C GLU A 214 -14.92 17.98 -8.14
N GLU A 215 -15.76 17.52 -7.21
CA GLU A 215 -15.36 17.33 -5.80
C GLU A 215 -14.19 16.33 -5.68
N LEU A 216 -14.27 15.18 -6.35
CA LEU A 216 -13.18 14.19 -6.35
C LEU A 216 -11.90 14.72 -6.97
N LYS A 217 -12.00 15.46 -8.09
CA LYS A 217 -10.85 16.08 -8.77
C LYS A 217 -10.21 17.16 -7.90
N THR A 218 -11.01 17.94 -7.18
CA THR A 218 -10.52 18.97 -6.26
C THR A 218 -9.77 18.35 -5.08
N LEU A 219 -10.31 17.26 -4.53
CA LEU A 219 -9.62 16.48 -3.50
C LEU A 219 -8.29 15.92 -4.03
N ALA A 220 -8.26 15.39 -5.26
CA ALA A 220 -7.06 14.79 -5.83
C ALA A 220 -5.92 15.79 -5.99
N ARG A 221 -6.22 17.01 -6.43
CA ARG A 221 -5.24 18.11 -6.49
C ARG A 221 -4.71 18.49 -5.12
N THR A 222 -5.55 18.43 -4.09
CA THR A 222 -5.19 18.78 -2.72
C THR A 222 -4.28 17.71 -2.10
N GLN A 223 -4.59 16.44 -2.31
CA GLN A 223 -3.88 15.33 -1.66
C GLN A 223 -2.67 14.82 -2.44
N ALA A 224 -2.47 15.20 -3.71
CA ALA A 224 -1.34 14.73 -4.51
C ALA A 224 0.00 14.89 -3.78
N SER A 225 0.28 16.08 -3.23
CA SER A 225 1.52 16.30 -2.47
C SER A 225 1.55 15.60 -1.12
N GLN A 226 0.42 15.49 -0.41
CA GLN A 226 0.37 14.78 0.88
C GLN A 226 0.68 13.29 0.72
N VAL A 227 0.17 12.72 -0.37
CA VAL A 227 0.45 11.34 -0.76
C VAL A 227 1.94 11.24 -1.12
N ASP A 228 2.50 12.14 -1.93
CA ASP A 228 3.94 12.14 -2.18
C ASP A 228 4.78 12.24 -0.88
N ASP A 229 4.40 13.12 0.05
CA ASP A 229 5.05 13.32 1.35
C ASP A 229 5.03 12.03 2.19
N TYR A 230 3.91 11.30 2.21
CA TYR A 230 3.84 10.00 2.89
C TYR A 230 4.83 9.00 2.29
N ALA A 231 4.92 8.91 0.96
CA ALA A 231 5.85 7.97 0.32
C ALA A 231 7.31 8.36 0.55
N TYR A 232 7.66 9.65 0.43
CA TYR A 232 9.01 10.12 0.73
C TYR A 232 9.38 9.95 2.20
N GLY A 233 8.44 10.17 3.12
CA GLY A 233 8.68 10.03 4.55
C GLY A 233 9.03 8.59 4.98
N ARG A 234 8.68 7.57 4.19
CA ARG A 234 9.11 6.18 4.43
C ARG A 234 10.59 5.96 4.11
N PHE A 235 11.16 6.71 3.19
CA PHE A 235 12.46 6.39 2.64
C PHE A 235 13.61 6.41 3.67
N PRO A 236 13.71 7.37 4.61
CA PRO A 236 14.76 7.34 5.64
C PRO A 236 14.75 6.04 6.46
N LEU A 237 13.57 5.57 6.85
CA LEU A 237 13.39 4.32 7.59
C LEU A 237 13.90 3.11 6.76
N LEU A 238 13.52 3.02 5.49
CA LEU A 238 13.97 1.95 4.60
C LEU A 238 15.48 2.02 4.31
N ALA A 239 16.02 3.23 4.20
CA ALA A 239 17.44 3.46 3.98
C ALA A 239 18.25 3.04 5.21
N ALA A 240 17.77 3.35 6.42
CA ALA A 240 18.39 2.89 7.66
C ALA A 240 18.45 1.36 7.74
N VAL A 241 17.38 0.65 7.36
CA VAL A 241 17.37 -0.82 7.29
C VAL A 241 18.43 -1.35 6.31
N ARG A 242 18.57 -0.74 5.12
CA ARG A 242 19.59 -1.17 4.15
C ARG A 242 21.01 -0.84 4.59
N ARG A 243 21.24 0.28 5.28
CA ARG A 243 22.52 0.59 5.92
C ARG A 243 22.88 -0.44 6.99
N ALA A 244 21.93 -0.79 7.86
CA ALA A 244 22.11 -1.84 8.86
C ALA A 244 22.45 -3.20 8.23
N GLN A 245 21.74 -3.60 7.17
CA GLN A 245 22.03 -4.83 6.43
C GLN A 245 23.44 -4.84 5.82
N ALA A 246 23.94 -3.68 5.38
CA ALA A 246 25.28 -3.53 4.83
C ALA A 246 26.39 -3.40 5.89
N GLY A 247 26.04 -3.39 7.18
CA GLY A 247 26.97 -3.13 8.27
C GLY A 247 27.45 -1.67 8.35
N ASP A 248 26.78 -0.74 7.66
CA ASP A 248 27.08 0.69 7.67
C ASP A 248 26.37 1.38 8.85
N LEU A 249 26.91 1.16 10.05
CA LEU A 249 26.36 1.74 11.28
C LEU A 249 27.06 3.07 11.65
N PRO A 250 26.32 4.08 12.15
CA PRO A 250 26.93 5.28 12.70
C PRO A 250 27.92 4.98 13.85
N PRO A 251 28.98 5.80 14.04
CA PRO A 251 29.93 5.58 15.11
C PRO A 251 29.28 5.56 16.50
N GLY A 252 29.49 4.47 17.25
CA GLY A 252 29.01 4.33 18.63
C GLY A 252 27.64 3.68 18.78
N THR A 253 26.93 3.38 17.68
CA THR A 253 25.67 2.62 17.70
C THR A 253 25.94 1.12 17.51
N ARG A 254 24.93 0.30 17.81
CA ARG A 254 24.99 -1.17 17.75
C ARG A 254 23.95 -1.78 16.82
N GLY A 255 22.92 -1.01 16.45
CA GLY A 255 21.88 -1.48 15.54
C GLY A 255 20.79 -0.43 15.34
N LEU A 256 19.67 -0.87 14.78
CA LEU A 256 18.49 -0.03 14.59
C LEU A 256 17.89 0.37 15.94
N SER A 257 17.28 1.55 16.01
CA SER A 257 16.55 2.04 17.19
C SER A 257 15.06 1.74 17.09
N LEU A 258 14.54 0.91 17.98
CA LEU A 258 13.10 0.64 18.05
C LEU A 258 12.31 1.94 18.29
N ALA A 259 12.81 2.81 19.17
CA ALA A 259 12.13 4.07 19.50
C ALA A 259 12.01 4.99 18.28
N ALA A 260 13.07 5.12 17.49
CA ALA A 260 13.07 5.93 16.28
C ALA A 260 12.09 5.40 15.21
N PHE A 261 12.06 4.07 15.00
CA PHE A 261 11.12 3.44 14.06
C PHE A 261 9.67 3.68 14.46
N LYS A 262 9.33 3.50 15.75
CA LYS A 262 7.98 3.78 16.26
C LYS A 262 7.60 5.24 16.08
N SER A 263 8.48 6.17 16.46
CA SER A 263 8.22 7.60 16.36
C SER A 263 8.05 8.08 14.92
N SER A 264 8.96 7.68 14.02
CA SER A 264 8.87 8.06 12.61
C SER A 264 7.62 7.49 11.94
N SER A 265 7.30 6.22 12.21
CA SER A 265 6.10 5.59 11.66
C SER A 265 4.81 6.21 12.24
N ALA A 266 4.79 6.62 13.50
CA ALA A 266 3.66 7.35 14.09
C ALA A 266 3.35 8.65 13.33
N GLU A 267 4.37 9.42 12.95
CA GLU A 267 4.20 10.64 12.16
C GLU A 267 3.68 10.36 10.75
N LEU A 268 4.16 9.29 10.10
CA LEU A 268 3.66 8.87 8.79
C LEU A 268 2.17 8.52 8.85
N TYR A 269 1.76 7.71 9.82
CA TYR A 269 0.36 7.34 9.94
C TYR A 269 -0.51 8.48 10.47
N ARG A 270 0.04 9.46 11.19
CA ARG A 270 -0.68 10.70 11.51
C ARG A 270 -1.01 11.49 10.24
N LEU A 271 -0.11 11.52 9.26
CA LEU A 271 -0.38 12.06 7.92
C LEU A 271 -1.43 11.21 7.19
N ASP A 272 -1.32 9.87 7.22
CA ASP A 272 -2.31 8.95 6.63
C ASP A 272 -3.73 9.15 7.20
N GLY A 273 -3.84 9.36 8.52
CA GLY A 273 -5.10 9.68 9.20
C GLY A 273 -5.68 11.03 8.77
N ARG A 274 -4.82 12.05 8.53
CA ARG A 274 -5.27 13.34 7.99
C ARG A 274 -5.82 13.21 6.57
N ILE A 275 -5.11 12.49 5.72
CA ILE A 275 -5.54 12.19 4.35
C ILE A 275 -6.90 11.47 4.39
N SER A 276 -7.07 10.55 5.36
CA SER A 276 -8.31 9.79 5.56
C SER A 276 -9.48 10.70 5.99
N LEU A 277 -9.26 11.62 6.94
CA LEU A 277 -10.28 12.59 7.36
C LEU A 277 -10.77 13.47 6.20
N GLU A 278 -9.85 14.02 5.42
CA GLU A 278 -10.18 14.85 4.26
C GLU A 278 -10.97 14.05 3.20
N ARG A 279 -10.61 12.78 2.97
CA ARG A 279 -11.39 11.88 2.10
C ARG A 279 -12.78 11.64 2.67
N THR A 280 -12.89 11.29 3.94
CA THR A 280 -14.16 11.03 4.64
C THR A 280 -15.13 12.19 4.46
N GLU A 281 -14.67 13.44 4.58
CA GLU A 281 -15.53 14.62 4.40
C GLU A 281 -16.14 14.69 2.99
N VAL A 282 -15.33 14.48 1.94
CA VAL A 282 -15.79 14.55 0.55
C VAL A 282 -16.63 13.33 0.18
N LEU A 283 -16.14 12.12 0.45
CA LEU A 283 -16.83 10.89 0.08
C LEU A 283 -18.19 10.79 0.77
N ALA A 284 -18.28 11.15 2.06
CA ALA A 284 -19.56 11.10 2.77
C ALA A 284 -20.55 12.14 2.25
N ARG A 285 -20.06 13.33 1.87
CA ARG A 285 -20.90 14.37 1.25
C ARG A 285 -21.51 13.88 -0.06
N ILE A 286 -20.69 13.26 -0.92
CA ILE A 286 -21.16 12.69 -2.19
C ILE A 286 -22.17 11.56 -1.93
N ILE A 287 -21.85 10.61 -1.03
CA ILE A 287 -22.73 9.47 -0.71
C ILE A 287 -24.09 9.94 -0.19
N ARG A 288 -24.12 10.91 0.74
CA ARG A 288 -25.39 11.46 1.27
C ARG A 288 -26.18 12.26 0.24
N ALA A 289 -25.52 12.75 -0.81
CA ALA A 289 -26.13 13.51 -1.89
C ALA A 289 -26.52 12.65 -3.12
N LEU A 290 -26.31 11.33 -3.07
CA LEU A 290 -26.69 10.45 -4.17
C LEU A 290 -28.19 10.51 -4.42
N THR A 291 -28.59 10.60 -5.69
CA THR A 291 -30.01 10.47 -6.06
C THR A 291 -30.48 9.03 -5.84
N PRO A 292 -31.80 8.78 -5.80
CA PRO A 292 -32.34 7.42 -5.74
C PRO A 292 -31.82 6.53 -6.89
N GLU A 293 -31.67 7.08 -8.10
CA GLU A 293 -31.17 6.36 -9.27
C GLU A 293 -29.69 5.99 -9.13
N GLN A 294 -28.88 6.93 -8.63
CA GLN A 294 -27.45 6.69 -8.39
C GLN A 294 -27.26 5.61 -7.30
N SER A 295 -28.01 5.74 -6.20
CA SER A 295 -27.99 4.75 -5.11
C SER A 295 -28.42 3.37 -5.59
N ALA A 296 -29.50 3.28 -6.37
CA ALA A 296 -29.98 2.01 -6.92
C ALA A 296 -28.98 1.37 -7.88
N TYR A 297 -28.19 2.16 -8.61
CA TYR A 297 -27.12 1.66 -9.48
C TYR A 297 -25.99 1.03 -8.68
N LEU A 298 -25.46 1.74 -7.68
CA LEU A 298 -24.39 1.23 -6.83
C LEU A 298 -24.85 0.02 -5.99
N GLN A 299 -26.11 -0.01 -5.54
CA GLN A 299 -26.69 -1.17 -4.87
C GLN A 299 -26.74 -2.42 -5.76
N ARG A 300 -27.05 -2.28 -7.05
CA ARG A 300 -26.99 -3.41 -7.99
C ARG A 300 -25.57 -3.92 -8.18
N MET A 301 -24.59 -3.04 -8.24
CA MET A 301 -23.18 -3.45 -8.28
C MET A 301 -22.80 -4.23 -7.01
N ALA A 302 -23.23 -3.76 -5.84
CA ALA A 302 -22.91 -4.40 -4.55
C ALA A 302 -23.55 -5.79 -4.38
N GLN A 303 -24.58 -6.12 -5.15
CA GLN A 303 -25.25 -7.44 -5.13
C GLN A 303 -24.53 -8.50 -5.97
N GLY A 304 -23.54 -8.12 -6.78
CA GLY A 304 -22.78 -9.04 -7.64
C GLY A 304 -21.28 -8.76 -7.60
N GLY A 305 -20.51 -9.61 -8.29
CA GLY A 305 -19.08 -9.39 -8.50
C GLY A 305 -18.77 -8.63 -9.77
N MET A 306 -17.48 -8.47 -10.06
CA MET A 306 -16.97 -7.72 -11.21
C MET A 306 -17.60 -8.11 -12.56
N HIS A 307 -17.98 -9.37 -12.79
CA HIS A 307 -18.60 -9.79 -14.05
C HIS A 307 -20.02 -9.25 -14.23
N SER A 308 -20.70 -8.94 -13.13
CA SER A 308 -22.05 -8.37 -13.16
C SER A 308 -22.05 -6.86 -13.43
N TRP A 309 -20.90 -6.19 -13.26
CA TRP A 309 -20.80 -4.75 -13.43
C TRP A 309 -20.82 -4.36 -14.91
N PRO A 310 -21.54 -3.29 -15.29
CA PRO A 310 -21.50 -2.78 -16.65
C PRO A 310 -20.08 -2.44 -17.13
N GLU A 311 -19.79 -2.75 -18.40
CA GLU A 311 -18.58 -2.25 -19.06
C GLU A 311 -18.86 -0.84 -19.56
N VAL A 312 -18.34 0.15 -18.83
CA VAL A 312 -18.42 1.56 -19.19
C VAL A 312 -17.03 2.09 -19.53
N GLY A 313 -16.97 3.07 -20.45
CA GLY A 313 -15.70 3.68 -20.83
C GLY A 313 -15.17 4.64 -19.76
N GLU A 314 -13.97 5.16 -19.97
CA GLU A 314 -13.37 6.17 -19.09
C GLU A 314 -14.20 7.46 -19.07
N GLN A 315 -14.47 7.97 -17.87
CA GLN A 315 -15.37 9.12 -17.65
C GLN A 315 -14.64 10.44 -17.41
N VAL A 316 -13.32 10.38 -17.24
CA VAL A 316 -12.49 11.54 -16.87
C VAL A 316 -11.42 11.77 -17.94
N ASP A 317 -11.29 13.01 -18.43
CA ASP A 317 -10.25 13.35 -19.40
C ASP A 317 -8.87 13.38 -18.73
N ARG A 318 -8.05 12.37 -19.00
CA ARG A 318 -6.65 12.26 -18.54
C ARG A 318 -5.81 13.48 -18.88
N ARG A 319 -6.12 14.22 -19.96
CA ARG A 319 -5.35 15.40 -20.37
C ARG A 319 -5.58 16.60 -19.46
N SER A 320 -6.66 16.58 -18.68
CA SER A 320 -7.05 17.66 -17.78
C SER A 320 -6.37 17.62 -16.41
N MET A 321 -5.53 16.60 -16.16
CA MET A 321 -4.89 16.35 -14.87
C MET A 321 -3.52 15.69 -15.06
N ASN A 322 -2.66 15.82 -14.05
CA ASN A 322 -1.42 15.06 -14.05
C ASN A 322 -1.69 13.59 -13.68
N ARG A 323 -0.66 12.73 -13.79
CA ARG A 323 -0.79 11.31 -13.53
C ARG A 323 -1.22 11.00 -12.07
N SER A 324 -0.61 11.66 -11.09
CA SER A 324 -0.92 11.44 -9.67
C SER A 324 -2.37 11.81 -9.36
N GLU A 325 -2.84 12.94 -9.89
CA GLU A 325 -4.24 13.37 -9.77
C GLU A 325 -5.19 12.35 -10.38
N HIS A 326 -4.90 11.82 -11.57
CA HIS A 326 -5.74 10.79 -12.22
C HIS A 326 -5.82 9.52 -11.38
N VAL A 327 -4.68 9.03 -10.91
CA VAL A 327 -4.61 7.85 -10.04
C VAL A 327 -5.43 8.06 -8.75
N LEU A 328 -5.37 9.26 -8.17
CA LEU A 328 -6.15 9.61 -6.99
C LEU A 328 -7.65 9.66 -7.27
N VAL A 329 -8.10 10.25 -8.38
CA VAL A 329 -9.52 10.24 -8.75
C VAL A 329 -10.05 8.81 -8.90
N MET A 330 -9.30 7.92 -9.58
CA MET A 330 -9.68 6.52 -9.71
C MET A 330 -9.72 5.80 -8.36
N THR A 331 -8.75 6.10 -7.48
CA THR A 331 -8.72 5.57 -6.11
C THR A 331 -9.92 6.03 -5.30
N TYR A 332 -10.30 7.31 -5.37
CA TYR A 332 -11.43 7.83 -4.61
C TYR A 332 -12.75 7.29 -5.12
N ALA A 333 -12.92 7.17 -6.43
CA ALA A 333 -14.11 6.57 -7.02
C ALA A 333 -14.28 5.11 -6.56
N SER A 334 -13.21 4.31 -6.59
CA SER A 334 -13.28 2.93 -6.12
C SER A 334 -13.49 2.83 -4.60
N GLN A 335 -12.86 3.70 -3.81
CA GLN A 335 -13.06 3.79 -2.36
C GLN A 335 -14.47 4.27 -1.99
N LEU A 336 -15.05 5.20 -2.76
CA LEU A 336 -16.44 5.64 -2.57
C LEU A 336 -17.40 4.45 -2.69
N TYR A 337 -17.21 3.62 -3.72
CA TYR A 337 -18.03 2.43 -3.90
C TYR A 337 -17.86 1.42 -2.77
N SER A 338 -16.62 1.07 -2.42
CA SER A 338 -16.39 0.10 -1.36
C SER A 338 -16.86 0.60 0.00
N TRP A 339 -16.82 1.90 0.26
CA TRP A 339 -17.34 2.49 1.49
C TRP A 339 -18.87 2.52 1.52
N PHE A 340 -19.50 2.86 0.38
CA PHE A 340 -20.96 2.81 0.20
C PHE A 340 -21.51 1.39 0.39
N ALA A 341 -20.86 0.39 -0.21
CA ALA A 341 -21.30 -1.01 -0.17
C ALA A 341 -20.84 -1.76 1.09
N GLY A 342 -19.81 -1.25 1.77
CA GLY A 342 -19.08 -1.98 2.80
C GLY A 342 -19.64 -1.84 4.22
N SER A 343 -18.92 -2.45 5.16
CA SER A 343 -19.16 -2.44 6.60
C SER A 343 -17.93 -1.93 7.38
N VAL A 344 -18.07 -1.65 8.68
CA VAL A 344 -16.90 -1.41 9.56
C VAL A 344 -15.91 -2.56 9.47
N GLU A 345 -16.40 -3.80 9.38
CA GLU A 345 -15.58 -4.99 9.17
C GLU A 345 -14.76 -4.90 7.88
N ALA A 346 -15.39 -4.49 6.76
CA ALA A 346 -14.69 -4.30 5.49
C ALA A 346 -13.60 -3.21 5.60
N ASP A 347 -13.91 -2.09 6.25
CA ASP A 347 -12.96 -0.99 6.45
C ASP A 347 -11.78 -1.37 7.37
N THR A 348 -12.05 -2.24 8.35
CA THR A 348 -11.06 -2.75 9.31
C THR A 348 -10.10 -3.74 8.65
N TYR A 349 -10.62 -4.56 7.73
CA TYR A 349 -9.84 -5.60 7.06
C TYR A 349 -8.59 -5.06 6.35
N PHE A 350 -7.55 -5.87 6.38
CA PHE A 350 -6.34 -5.71 5.58
C PHE A 350 -5.82 -7.08 5.13
N CYS A 351 -5.08 -7.09 4.02
CA CYS A 351 -4.39 -8.31 3.56
C CYS A 351 -3.15 -8.58 4.45
N PRO A 352 -2.70 -9.84 4.59
CA PRO A 352 -1.55 -10.19 5.44
C PRO A 352 -0.29 -9.36 5.19
N GLU A 353 -0.03 -9.00 3.94
CA GLU A 353 1.15 -8.22 3.54
C GLU A 353 1.03 -6.72 3.86
N ARG A 354 -0.04 -6.28 4.55
CA ARG A 354 -0.28 -4.85 4.80
C ARG A 354 0.67 -4.27 5.84
N GLN A 355 1.09 -5.04 6.81
CA GLN A 355 1.93 -4.55 7.89
C GLN A 355 3.39 -4.77 7.56
N ALA A 356 4.26 -3.96 8.17
CA ALA A 356 5.69 -4.00 7.95
C ALA A 356 6.09 -3.76 6.48
N ASN A 357 5.43 -2.80 5.83
CA ASN A 357 5.63 -2.49 4.41
C ASN A 357 6.99 -1.83 4.16
N GLY A 358 7.99 -2.61 3.75
CA GLY A 358 9.31 -2.05 3.48
C GLY A 358 10.35 -3.02 2.94
N PHE A 359 9.92 -4.19 2.47
CA PHE A 359 10.82 -5.33 2.23
C PHE A 359 10.74 -5.84 0.79
N GLY A 360 10.13 -5.08 -0.12
CA GLY A 360 10.06 -5.44 -1.54
C GLY A 360 9.04 -6.53 -1.90
N ALA A 361 8.27 -7.04 -0.94
CA ALA A 361 7.22 -8.04 -1.18
C ALA A 361 6.18 -7.53 -2.21
N PHE A 362 5.71 -6.29 -2.05
CA PHE A 362 4.81 -5.67 -3.02
C PHE A 362 5.47 -5.46 -4.39
N TYR A 363 6.78 -5.21 -4.44
CA TYR A 363 7.48 -5.14 -5.73
C TYR A 363 7.45 -6.50 -6.43
N MET A 364 7.78 -7.59 -5.73
CA MET A 364 7.76 -8.95 -6.28
C MET A 364 6.39 -9.37 -6.81
N LYS A 365 5.31 -8.92 -6.16
CA LYS A 365 3.93 -9.26 -6.52
C LYS A 365 3.33 -8.31 -7.55
N GLY A 366 3.49 -7.01 -7.31
CA GLY A 366 2.77 -5.94 -8.00
C GLY A 366 3.50 -5.40 -9.22
N ALA A 367 4.83 -5.32 -9.23
CA ALA A 367 5.57 -4.76 -10.36
C ALA A 367 5.31 -5.52 -11.69
N PRO A 368 5.23 -6.87 -11.72
CA PRO A 368 4.90 -7.60 -12.95
C PRO A 368 3.48 -7.32 -13.50
N ALA A 369 2.55 -6.89 -12.63
CA ALA A 369 1.18 -6.55 -13.01
C ALA A 369 1.05 -5.13 -13.58
N MET A 370 2.00 -4.24 -13.27
CA MET A 370 1.94 -2.83 -13.67
C MET A 370 1.99 -2.68 -15.20
N GLY A 371 0.91 -2.13 -15.78
CA GLY A 371 0.81 -1.92 -17.22
C GLY A 371 0.59 -3.20 -18.03
N ASN A 372 0.23 -4.31 -17.39
CA ASN A 372 -0.03 -5.59 -18.03
C ASN A 372 -1.50 -6.00 -17.84
N PRO A 373 -2.41 -5.63 -18.77
CA PRO A 373 -3.85 -5.82 -18.61
C PRO A 373 -4.28 -7.29 -18.59
N ASP A 374 -3.44 -8.21 -19.10
CA ASP A 374 -3.71 -9.65 -19.10
C ASP A 374 -3.07 -10.37 -17.91
N TYR A 375 -2.44 -9.63 -16.99
CA TYR A 375 -1.81 -10.21 -15.81
C TYR A 375 -2.81 -10.35 -14.68
N THR A 376 -2.92 -11.55 -14.14
CA THR A 376 -3.60 -11.80 -12.86
C THR A 376 -2.56 -12.24 -11.86
N ILE A 377 -2.52 -11.58 -10.72
CA ILE A 377 -1.63 -11.97 -9.64
C ILE A 377 -2.17 -13.27 -9.05
N ASP A 378 -1.34 -14.31 -9.06
CA ASP A 378 -1.67 -15.58 -8.40
C ASP A 378 -1.85 -15.33 -6.89
N SER A 379 -3.03 -15.64 -6.36
CA SER A 379 -3.34 -15.47 -4.94
C SER A 379 -2.53 -16.40 -4.05
N ALA A 380 -2.01 -17.52 -4.58
CA ALA A 380 -1.13 -18.44 -3.86
C ALA A 380 0.33 -17.97 -3.80
N LEU A 381 0.74 -17.00 -4.63
CA LEU A 381 2.14 -16.58 -4.78
C LEU A 381 2.85 -16.30 -3.46
N THR A 382 2.22 -15.53 -2.57
CA THR A 382 2.77 -15.17 -1.25
C THR A 382 2.98 -16.42 -0.40
N GLY A 383 1.96 -17.28 -0.33
CA GLY A 383 1.98 -18.52 0.46
C GLY A 383 3.03 -19.50 -0.02
N ASP A 384 3.04 -19.78 -1.32
CA ASP A 384 3.92 -20.77 -1.96
C ASP A 384 5.39 -20.36 -1.87
N LYS A 385 5.70 -19.10 -2.22
CA LYS A 385 7.09 -18.61 -2.14
C LYS A 385 7.57 -18.45 -0.70
N GLY A 386 6.69 -18.05 0.23
CA GLY A 386 7.00 -18.02 1.65
C GLY A 386 7.34 -19.40 2.20
N ALA A 387 6.51 -20.41 1.91
CA ALA A 387 6.75 -21.79 2.32
C ALA A 387 8.03 -22.38 1.69
N ALA A 388 8.28 -22.10 0.41
CA ALA A 388 9.49 -22.52 -0.27
C ALA A 388 10.75 -21.88 0.34
N PHE A 389 10.72 -20.58 0.65
CA PHE A 389 11.82 -19.90 1.32
C PHE A 389 12.15 -20.53 2.66
N LEU A 390 11.14 -20.78 3.52
CA LEU A 390 11.35 -21.44 4.81
C LEU A 390 11.96 -22.84 4.67
N ALA A 391 11.68 -23.56 3.58
CA ALA A 391 12.21 -24.90 3.33
C ALA A 391 13.72 -24.90 3.00
N LEU A 392 14.27 -23.76 2.58
CA LEU A 392 15.68 -23.59 2.23
C LEU A 392 16.52 -23.05 3.40
N LEU A 393 15.89 -22.61 4.49
CA LEU A 393 16.57 -22.18 5.71
C LEU A 393 17.02 -23.38 6.55
N ASP A 394 18.15 -23.22 7.24
CA ASP A 394 18.53 -24.12 8.31
C ASP A 394 17.60 -23.95 9.54
N PRO A 395 17.68 -24.84 10.55
CA PRO A 395 16.79 -24.76 11.71
C PRO A 395 16.84 -23.43 12.48
N ASP A 396 18.04 -22.85 12.67
CA ASP A 396 18.24 -21.64 13.48
C ASP A 396 17.73 -20.39 12.73
N GLN A 397 18.03 -20.32 11.43
CA GLN A 397 17.51 -19.29 10.53
C GLN A 397 15.98 -19.34 10.44
N ARG A 398 15.43 -20.56 10.29
CA ARG A 398 13.97 -20.77 10.24
C ARG A 398 13.31 -20.33 11.54
N GLU A 399 13.85 -20.71 12.69
CA GLU A 399 13.33 -20.31 14.01
C GLU A 399 13.33 -18.78 14.18
N THR A 400 14.38 -18.11 13.68
CA THR A 400 14.47 -16.65 13.70
C THR A 400 13.30 -15.99 12.95
N ILE A 401 12.88 -16.55 11.81
CA ILE A 401 11.72 -16.04 11.05
C ILE A 401 10.39 -16.43 11.69
N THR A 402 10.20 -17.70 12.04
CA THR A 402 8.89 -18.20 12.49
C THR A 402 8.52 -17.71 13.89
N SER A 403 9.51 -17.40 14.74
CA SER A 403 9.26 -16.81 16.07
C SER A 403 8.63 -15.41 16.01
N LEU A 404 8.75 -14.70 14.89
CA LEU A 404 8.08 -13.40 14.68
C LEU A 404 6.56 -13.54 14.74
N VAL A 405 5.99 -14.67 14.32
CA VAL A 405 4.53 -14.90 14.29
C VAL A 405 3.93 -14.75 15.69
N ASP A 406 4.55 -15.37 16.69
CA ASP A 406 4.12 -15.24 18.08
C ASP A 406 4.49 -13.88 18.65
N GLY A 407 5.69 -13.38 18.34
CA GLY A 407 6.20 -12.10 18.82
C GLY A 407 5.40 -10.87 18.39
N GLN A 408 4.65 -10.96 17.29
CA GLN A 408 3.84 -9.86 16.76
C GLN A 408 2.33 -9.98 17.01
N ARG A 409 1.85 -11.09 17.58
CA ARG A 409 0.41 -11.37 17.66
C ARG A 409 -0.39 -10.27 18.35
N GLU A 410 0.06 -9.83 19.53
CA GLU A 410 -0.62 -8.77 20.29
C GLU A 410 -0.59 -7.42 19.56
N ILE A 411 0.51 -7.12 18.86
CA ILE A 411 0.65 -5.91 18.05
C ILE A 411 -0.39 -5.91 16.92
N LEU A 412 -0.53 -7.04 16.21
CA LEU A 412 -1.52 -7.18 15.14
C LEU A 412 -2.96 -7.07 15.65
N LEU A 413 -3.28 -7.67 16.80
CA LEU A 413 -4.60 -7.54 17.43
C LEU A 413 -4.90 -6.08 17.79
N GLU A 414 -3.91 -5.36 18.31
CA GLU A 414 -4.07 -3.94 18.62
C GLU A 414 -4.21 -3.08 17.35
N ILE A 415 -3.50 -3.42 16.26
CA ILE A 415 -3.72 -2.77 14.95
C ILE A 415 -5.15 -2.97 14.47
N VAL A 416 -5.71 -4.19 14.60
CA VAL A 416 -7.11 -4.45 14.24
C VAL A 416 -8.06 -3.60 15.06
N ALA A 417 -7.92 -3.59 16.39
CA ALA A 417 -8.77 -2.78 17.27
C ALA A 417 -8.66 -1.27 16.96
N THR A 418 -7.44 -0.80 16.68
CA THR A 418 -7.18 0.60 16.31
C THR A 418 -7.84 0.95 14.97
N ARG A 419 -7.72 0.09 13.96
CA ARG A 419 -8.37 0.26 12.65
C ARG A 419 -9.88 0.23 12.76
N GLU A 420 -10.43 -0.66 13.56
CA GLU A 420 -11.87 -0.72 13.82
C GLU A 420 -12.37 0.58 14.43
N ALA A 421 -11.68 1.09 15.46
CA ALA A 421 -12.03 2.35 16.10
C ALA A 421 -11.96 3.55 15.13
N VAL A 422 -10.93 3.63 14.29
CA VAL A 422 -10.86 4.65 13.23
C VAL A 422 -12.03 4.50 12.26
N SER A 423 -12.32 3.28 11.80
CA SER A 423 -13.37 3.01 10.82
C SER A 423 -14.77 3.36 11.34
N GLN A 424 -15.05 3.03 12.61
CA GLN A 424 -16.27 3.42 13.31
C GLN A 424 -16.41 4.94 13.37
N GLU A 425 -15.33 5.65 13.72
CA GLU A 425 -15.32 7.10 13.83
C GLU A 425 -15.54 7.78 12.47
N LEU A 426 -14.84 7.34 11.42
CA LEU A 426 -14.99 7.89 10.07
C LEU A 426 -16.40 7.64 9.51
N ARG A 427 -17.01 6.48 9.78
CA ARG A 427 -18.37 6.14 9.29
C ARG A 427 -19.48 6.99 9.89
N LYS A 428 -19.28 7.67 11.01
CA LYS A 428 -20.22 8.69 11.51
C LYS A 428 -20.54 9.74 10.45
N ALA A 429 -19.58 10.06 9.58
CA ALA A 429 -19.83 10.99 8.49
C ALA A 429 -20.93 10.50 7.52
N LEU A 430 -21.12 9.19 7.34
CA LEU A 430 -22.16 8.66 6.44
C LEU A 430 -23.58 8.98 6.92
N SER A 431 -23.81 9.04 8.24
CA SER A 431 -25.07 9.48 8.85
C SER A 431 -25.17 11.01 9.05
N GLY A 432 -24.13 11.76 8.68
CA GLY A 432 -24.05 13.21 8.89
C GLY A 432 -23.67 13.59 10.32
N GLU A 433 -23.23 12.64 11.13
CA GLU A 433 -22.69 12.88 12.46
C GLU A 433 -21.28 13.49 12.37
N ALA A 434 -20.87 14.20 13.44
CA ALA A 434 -19.54 14.77 13.54
C ALA A 434 -18.50 13.67 13.80
N VAL A 435 -17.38 13.75 13.09
CA VAL A 435 -16.20 12.89 13.26
C VAL A 435 -15.25 13.55 14.23
N ASP A 436 -14.80 12.83 15.26
CA ASP A 436 -13.74 13.27 16.16
C ASP A 436 -12.37 13.18 15.47
N GLN A 437 -11.94 14.31 14.91
CA GLN A 437 -10.67 14.39 14.18
C GLN A 437 -9.45 14.12 15.08
N GLU A 438 -9.47 14.57 16.33
CA GLU A 438 -8.35 14.38 17.25
C GLU A 438 -8.19 12.91 17.61
N GLN A 439 -9.32 12.23 17.87
CA GLN A 439 -9.34 10.79 18.10
C GLN A 439 -8.80 10.02 16.90
N VAL A 440 -9.25 10.33 15.67
CA VAL A 440 -8.74 9.66 14.46
C VAL A 440 -7.24 9.85 14.30
N LEU A 441 -6.72 11.08 14.49
CA LEU A 441 -5.29 11.35 14.36
C LEU A 441 -4.46 10.68 15.46
N HIS A 442 -4.99 10.57 16.68
CA HIS A 442 -4.35 9.84 17.77
C HIS A 442 -4.31 8.33 17.49
N LEU A 443 -5.43 7.75 17.08
CA LEU A 443 -5.50 6.33 16.72
C LEU A 443 -4.61 6.00 15.51
N ALA A 444 -4.57 6.87 14.49
CA ALA A 444 -3.69 6.69 13.35
C ALA A 444 -2.21 6.74 13.77
N ALA A 445 -1.80 7.68 14.62
CA ALA A 445 -0.45 7.70 15.17
C ALA A 445 -0.13 6.41 15.95
N ARG A 446 -1.07 5.91 16.76
CA ARG A 446 -0.91 4.66 17.49
C ARG A 446 -0.74 3.45 16.56
N TYR A 447 -1.52 3.38 15.48
CA TYR A 447 -1.29 2.40 14.43
C TYR A 447 0.16 2.53 13.92
N GLY A 448 0.59 3.73 13.54
CA GLY A 448 1.96 3.94 13.06
C GLY A 448 3.04 3.46 14.03
N GLU A 449 2.89 3.68 15.33
CA GLU A 449 3.81 3.13 16.35
C GLU A 449 3.86 1.60 16.32
N LEU A 450 2.71 0.94 16.20
CA LEU A 450 2.60 -0.52 16.15
C LEU A 450 3.22 -1.06 14.86
N ASP A 451 2.94 -0.46 13.71
CA ASP A 451 3.53 -0.86 12.43
C ASP A 451 5.05 -0.61 12.41
N GLY A 452 5.52 0.50 12.97
CA GLY A 452 6.95 0.80 13.11
C GLY A 452 7.69 -0.25 13.94
N GLU A 453 7.05 -0.76 15.01
CA GLU A 453 7.57 -1.87 15.78
C GLU A 453 7.63 -3.19 14.97
N LEU A 454 6.62 -3.47 14.15
CA LEU A 454 6.65 -4.62 13.23
C LEU A 454 7.76 -4.51 12.20
N VAL A 455 7.95 -3.33 11.59
CA VAL A 455 9.06 -3.11 10.65
C VAL A 455 10.40 -3.34 11.33
N TYR A 456 10.60 -2.80 12.53
CA TYR A 456 11.84 -3.00 13.30
C TYR A 456 12.12 -4.50 13.56
N ARG A 457 11.09 -5.24 14.03
CA ARG A 457 11.21 -6.68 14.35
C ARG A 457 11.56 -7.50 13.11
N CYS A 458 10.86 -7.28 12.00
CA CYS A 458 11.13 -7.93 10.73
C CYS A 458 12.54 -7.58 10.22
N ALA A 459 12.90 -6.30 10.19
CA ALA A 459 14.22 -5.85 9.72
C ALA A 459 15.35 -6.51 10.50
N THR A 460 15.26 -6.52 11.83
CA THR A 460 16.28 -7.12 12.71
C THR A 460 16.42 -8.62 12.46
N ALA A 461 15.31 -9.36 12.37
CA ALA A 461 15.32 -10.78 12.10
C ALA A 461 15.85 -11.11 10.69
N PHE A 462 15.44 -10.34 9.67
CA PHE A 462 15.87 -10.57 8.29
C PHE A 462 17.37 -10.31 8.13
N ILE A 463 17.90 -9.26 8.76
CA ILE A 463 19.34 -8.98 8.79
C ILE A 463 20.09 -10.13 9.46
N ALA A 464 19.65 -10.58 10.63
CA ALA A 464 20.28 -11.70 11.35
C ALA A 464 20.31 -12.99 10.52
N VAL A 465 19.22 -13.33 9.83
CA VAL A 465 19.21 -14.46 8.89
C VAL A 465 20.19 -14.22 7.75
N GLY A 466 20.16 -13.03 7.14
CA GLY A 466 21.04 -12.63 6.05
C GLY A 466 22.54 -12.80 6.34
N GLU A 467 22.97 -12.49 7.56
CA GLU A 467 24.36 -12.61 8.03
C GLU A 467 24.88 -14.05 8.07
N THR A 468 23.97 -15.03 8.15
CA THR A 468 24.32 -16.45 8.30
C THR A 468 24.11 -17.27 7.02
N LEU A 469 23.61 -16.65 5.94
CA LEU A 469 23.31 -17.36 4.70
C LEU A 469 24.57 -17.92 4.03
N SER A 470 24.50 -19.18 3.62
CA SER A 470 25.51 -19.76 2.75
C SER A 470 25.40 -19.20 1.32
N ALA A 471 26.48 -19.30 0.55
CA ALA A 471 26.46 -18.91 -0.86
C ALA A 471 25.46 -19.74 -1.69
N GLU A 472 25.22 -21.00 -1.30
CA GLU A 472 24.24 -21.89 -1.93
C GLU A 472 22.82 -21.38 -1.67
N GLN A 473 22.47 -21.08 -0.42
CA GLN A 473 21.16 -20.50 -0.06
C GLN A 473 20.91 -19.18 -0.79
N GLN A 474 21.92 -18.30 -0.87
CA GLN A 474 21.80 -17.03 -1.61
C GLN A 474 21.47 -17.26 -3.10
N ALA A 475 22.07 -18.28 -3.73
CA ALA A 475 21.78 -18.64 -5.11
C ALA A 475 20.36 -19.22 -5.26
N GLU A 476 19.94 -20.11 -4.37
CA GLU A 476 18.59 -20.70 -4.37
C GLU A 476 17.52 -19.63 -4.12
N PHE A 477 17.77 -18.64 -3.25
CA PHE A 477 16.85 -17.54 -3.01
C PHE A 477 16.71 -16.65 -4.24
N ALA A 478 17.82 -16.37 -4.94
CA ALA A 478 17.78 -15.60 -6.19
C ALA A 478 16.97 -16.32 -7.28
N GLU A 479 17.09 -17.65 -7.38
CA GLU A 479 16.27 -18.47 -8.26
C GLU A 479 14.79 -18.44 -7.85
N LEU A 480 14.50 -18.61 -6.56
CA LEU A 480 13.13 -18.57 -6.02
C LEU A 480 12.48 -17.19 -6.21
N ARG A 481 13.24 -16.10 -6.10
CA ARG A 481 12.77 -14.74 -6.42
C ARG A 481 12.32 -14.66 -7.88
N GLY A 482 13.13 -15.19 -8.79
CA GLY A 482 12.92 -15.15 -10.24
C GLY A 482 13.53 -13.91 -10.91
N SER A 483 13.70 -13.98 -12.24
CA SER A 483 14.42 -12.99 -13.06
C SER A 483 13.73 -11.63 -13.20
N ASP A 484 12.44 -11.55 -12.93
CA ASP A 484 11.63 -10.36 -13.26
C ASP A 484 11.77 -9.23 -12.23
N CYS A 485 12.50 -9.45 -11.14
CA CYS A 485 12.52 -8.58 -9.96
C CYS A 485 13.91 -8.03 -9.57
N SER A 486 14.94 -8.17 -10.41
CA SER A 486 16.34 -7.81 -10.07
C SER A 486 16.86 -6.54 -10.73
N ALA A 487 16.09 -5.91 -11.62
CA ALA A 487 16.58 -4.83 -12.48
C ALA A 487 16.26 -3.40 -12.00
N CYS A 488 15.57 -3.21 -10.86
CA CYS A 488 15.26 -1.84 -10.46
C CYS A 488 16.49 -1.10 -9.91
N THR A 489 16.67 0.14 -10.40
CA THR A 489 17.65 1.12 -9.92
C THR A 489 16.92 2.38 -9.46
N GLY A 490 17.49 3.11 -8.51
CA GLY A 490 16.85 4.30 -7.93
C GLY A 490 15.87 3.94 -6.82
N ALA A 491 14.66 4.49 -6.90
CA ALA A 491 13.57 4.25 -5.96
C ALA A 491 12.22 4.32 -6.68
N TYR A 492 11.15 3.99 -5.97
CA TYR A 492 9.79 4.25 -6.42
C TYR A 492 9.11 5.30 -5.52
N LEU A 493 8.51 6.31 -6.14
CA LEU A 493 7.44 7.08 -5.52
C LEU A 493 6.14 6.34 -5.84
N TYR A 494 5.64 5.56 -4.88
CA TYR A 494 4.58 4.58 -5.11
C TYR A 494 4.95 3.50 -6.11
N SER A 495 4.34 3.52 -7.29
CA SER A 495 4.63 2.63 -8.40
C SER A 495 5.38 3.34 -9.54
N ASP A 496 5.75 4.60 -9.33
CA ASP A 496 6.43 5.41 -10.33
C ASP A 496 7.93 5.46 -10.06
N PRO A 497 8.77 4.98 -10.99
CA PRO A 497 10.21 4.95 -10.78
C PRO A 497 10.76 6.37 -10.77
N ILE A 498 11.64 6.66 -9.82
CA ILE A 498 12.36 7.92 -9.68
C ILE A 498 13.87 7.68 -9.64
N SER A 499 14.66 8.67 -10.07
CA SER A 499 16.12 8.54 -10.09
C SER A 499 16.73 8.49 -8.69
N SER A 500 17.88 7.82 -8.56
CA SER A 500 18.60 7.64 -7.29
C SER A 500 19.00 8.97 -6.64
N HIS A 501 19.36 9.98 -7.43
CA HIS A 501 19.79 11.29 -6.92
C HIS A 501 18.68 11.99 -6.12
N ALA A 502 17.43 11.93 -6.59
CA ALA A 502 16.28 12.46 -5.86
C ALA A 502 15.96 11.67 -4.57
N ALA A 503 16.35 10.40 -4.52
CA ALA A 503 16.10 9.52 -3.39
C ALA A 503 17.18 9.61 -2.30
N TYR A 504 18.46 9.78 -2.61
CA TYR A 504 19.53 9.65 -1.60
C TYR A 504 20.04 10.97 -1.00
N GLU A 505 19.86 12.12 -1.66
CA GLU A 505 20.43 13.40 -1.19
C GLU A 505 19.77 13.97 0.09
N ARG A 506 18.77 13.29 0.66
CA ARG A 506 17.93 13.82 1.76
C ARG A 506 17.89 12.98 3.03
N MET A 507 18.71 11.93 3.17
CA MET A 507 18.51 10.96 4.25
C MET A 507 19.67 10.95 5.22
N ASP A 508 19.65 11.92 6.13
CA ASP A 508 20.23 11.66 7.44
C ASP A 508 19.40 10.54 8.07
N THR A 509 20.05 9.41 8.36
CA THR A 509 19.41 8.23 8.95
C THR A 509 20.03 7.87 10.27
N ASP A 510 20.98 8.67 10.77
CA ASP A 510 21.73 8.34 11.99
C ASP A 510 20.80 8.30 13.21
N GLU A 511 19.68 9.05 13.20
CA GLU A 511 18.65 9.00 14.24
C GLU A 511 17.95 7.64 14.38
N PHE A 512 18.02 6.78 13.36
CA PHE A 512 17.43 5.44 13.36
C PHE A 512 18.33 4.38 13.96
N PHE A 513 19.46 4.76 14.57
CA PHE A 513 20.43 3.84 15.18
C PHE A 513 20.66 4.17 16.66
N GLU A 514 20.89 3.14 17.48
CA GLU A 514 21.17 3.27 18.92
C GLU A 514 22.30 2.36 19.42
#